data_AF-A0A926AAC8-F1
#
_entry.id   AF-A0A926AAC8-F1
#
_cell.length_a   1.000
_cell.length_b   1.000
_cell.length_c   1.000
_cell.angle_alpha   90.00
_cell.angle_beta   90.00
_cell.angle_gamma   90.00
#
_symmetry.space_group_name_H-M   'P 1'
#
loop_
_entity.id
_entity.type
_entity.pdbx_description
1 polymer ?
#
loop_
_entity_poly.entity_id
_entity_poly.type
_entity_poly.pdbx_seq_one_letter_code
_entity_poly.pdbx_strand_id
1 'polypeptide(L)'
;MALGNDLQDRIARYIDDAIALEAAGVTSLKDMVSEATDPVDAALFQEHLAETELQKQHLEARLQALGGHHNSLKDAMNKIGAAATDLLHVGKDSGDKATRNLIQAYAIENLEVAMYESLYAAASEAGDTETAALAKQIQAQEEAAAKKIFPRISPVAKSAVIHGVQS
;
A
#
# COMPACT_ATOMS: atom_id res chain seq x y z
N MET A 1 19.02 -10.90 -27.39
CA MET A 1 19.08 -11.76 -26.19
C MET A 1 19.41 -11.00 -24.91
N ALA A 2 20.34 -10.02 -24.89
CA ALA A 2 20.69 -9.28 -23.66
C ALA A 2 19.59 -8.34 -23.11
N LEU A 3 18.84 -7.64 -23.98
CA LEU A 3 17.78 -6.70 -23.57
C LEU A 3 16.57 -7.39 -22.89
N GLY A 4 16.25 -8.63 -23.29
CA GLY A 4 15.12 -9.37 -22.73
C GLY A 4 15.36 -9.83 -21.29
N ASN A 5 16.61 -10.19 -20.97
CA ASN A 5 16.98 -10.60 -19.61
C ASN A 5 16.99 -9.42 -18.65
N ASP A 6 17.52 -8.26 -19.07
CA ASP A 6 17.55 -7.04 -18.25
C ASP A 6 16.15 -6.52 -17.91
N LEU A 7 15.20 -6.64 -18.85
CA LEU A 7 13.82 -6.20 -18.63
C LEU A 7 13.05 -7.16 -17.69
N GLN A 8 13.26 -8.48 -17.82
CA GLN A 8 12.71 -9.45 -16.86
C GLN A 8 13.30 -9.27 -15.45
N ASP A 9 14.61 -9.04 -15.35
CA ASP A 9 15.27 -8.75 -14.07
C ASP A 9 14.72 -7.46 -13.44
N ARG A 10 14.38 -6.46 -14.26
CA ARG A 10 13.73 -5.22 -13.80
C ARG A 10 12.31 -5.45 -13.30
N ILE A 11 11.51 -6.25 -14.00
CA ILE A 11 10.15 -6.60 -13.57
C ILE A 11 10.19 -7.35 -12.23
N ALA A 12 11.10 -8.31 -12.09
CA ALA A 12 11.27 -9.06 -10.85
C ALA A 12 11.60 -8.12 -9.66
N ARG A 13 12.47 -7.12 -9.87
CA ARG A 13 12.75 -6.09 -8.84
C ARG A 13 11.52 -5.26 -8.48
N TYR A 14 10.72 -4.84 -9.47
CA TYR A 14 9.49 -4.08 -9.21
C TYR A 14 8.45 -4.90 -8.44
N ILE A 15 8.33 -6.19 -8.73
CA ILE A 15 7.46 -7.08 -7.97
C ILE A 15 7.98 -7.25 -6.54
N ASP A 16 9.30 -7.42 -6.34
CA ASP A 16 9.89 -7.53 -5.00
C ASP A 16 9.70 -6.23 -4.18
N ASP A 17 9.87 -5.06 -4.80
CA ASP A 17 9.57 -3.76 -4.19
C ASP A 17 8.08 -3.64 -3.81
N ALA A 18 7.16 -4.11 -4.67
CA ALA A 18 5.73 -4.16 -4.37
C ALA A 18 5.43 -5.10 -3.20
N ILE A 19 5.99 -6.32 -3.16
CA ILE A 19 5.83 -7.26 -2.04
C ILE A 19 6.29 -6.63 -0.71
N ALA A 20 7.40 -5.89 -0.74
CA ALA A 20 7.91 -5.19 0.44
C ALA A 20 6.94 -4.10 0.92
N LEU A 21 6.34 -3.35 -0.01
CA LEU A 21 5.35 -2.33 0.30
C LEU A 21 4.07 -2.95 0.86
N GLU A 22 3.53 -3.98 0.22
CA GLU A 22 2.34 -4.71 0.68
C GLU A 22 2.54 -5.32 2.08
N ALA A 23 3.72 -5.86 2.37
CA ALA A 23 4.05 -6.38 3.70
C ALA A 23 4.05 -5.27 4.79
N ALA A 24 4.53 -4.08 4.44
CA ALA A 24 4.47 -2.91 5.31
C ALA A 24 3.02 -2.40 5.46
N GLY A 25 2.24 -2.44 4.37
CA GLY A 25 0.81 -2.13 4.34
C GLY A 25 0.01 -3.03 5.29
N VAL A 26 0.19 -4.36 5.20
CA VAL A 26 -0.44 -5.34 6.10
C VAL A 26 -0.16 -5.03 7.58
N THR A 27 1.09 -4.67 7.90
CA THR A 27 1.47 -4.31 9.28
C THR A 27 0.75 -3.03 9.71
N SER A 28 0.80 -1.99 8.87
CA SER A 28 0.17 -0.70 9.16
C SER A 28 -1.35 -0.82 9.30
N LEU A 29 -2.02 -1.59 8.44
CA LEU A 29 -3.46 -1.80 8.48
C LEU A 29 -3.91 -2.56 9.72
N LYS A 30 -3.11 -3.54 10.20
CA LYS A 30 -3.37 -4.22 11.49
C LYS A 30 -3.36 -3.24 12.65
N ASP A 31 -2.38 -2.34 12.69
CA ASP A 31 -2.30 -1.29 13.69
C ASP A 31 -3.51 -0.34 13.58
N MET A 32 -3.82 0.13 12.36
CA MET A 32 -4.95 1.03 12.11
C MET A 32 -6.30 0.42 12.50
N VAL A 33 -6.54 -0.87 12.23
CA VAL A 33 -7.75 -1.60 12.70
C VAL A 33 -7.81 -1.63 14.22
N SER A 34 -6.69 -1.92 14.89
CA SER A 34 -6.64 -2.00 16.36
C SER A 34 -6.85 -0.65 17.05
N GLU A 35 -6.47 0.43 16.38
CA GLU A 35 -6.50 1.80 16.89
C GLU A 35 -7.78 2.56 16.51
N ALA A 36 -8.55 2.04 15.55
CA ALA A 36 -9.74 2.69 15.04
C ALA A 36 -10.79 2.88 16.14
N THR A 37 -11.26 4.12 16.28
CA THR A 37 -12.31 4.49 17.24
C THR A 37 -13.70 4.59 16.61
N ASP A 38 -13.78 4.76 15.28
CA ASP A 38 -15.00 4.72 14.50
C ASP A 38 -15.16 3.34 13.84
N PRO A 39 -16.29 2.62 14.07
CA PRO A 39 -16.56 1.33 13.45
C PRO A 39 -16.53 1.34 11.91
N VAL A 40 -16.85 2.48 11.28
CA VAL A 40 -16.81 2.64 9.83
C VAL A 40 -15.36 2.59 9.33
N ASP A 41 -14.45 3.25 10.04
CA ASP A 41 -13.03 3.27 9.67
C ASP A 41 -12.38 1.91 9.97
N ALA A 42 -12.74 1.28 11.09
CA ALA A 42 -12.29 -0.09 11.40
C ALA A 42 -12.70 -1.09 10.32
N ALA A 43 -13.95 -1.03 9.86
CA ALA A 43 -14.46 -1.90 8.80
C ALA A 43 -13.75 -1.63 7.46
N LEU A 44 -13.49 -0.36 7.13
CA LEU A 44 -12.74 0.03 5.94
C LEU A 44 -11.32 -0.55 5.95
N PHE A 45 -10.57 -0.34 7.04
CA PHE A 45 -9.21 -0.85 7.15
C PHE A 45 -9.17 -2.39 7.18
N GLN A 46 -10.17 -3.03 7.77
CA GLN A 46 -10.28 -4.50 7.80
C GLN A 46 -10.59 -5.09 6.42
N GLU A 47 -11.44 -4.43 5.63
CA GLU A 47 -11.71 -4.80 4.23
C GLU A 47 -10.42 -4.72 3.43
N HIS A 48 -9.74 -3.58 3.49
CA HIS A 48 -8.52 -3.36 2.71
C HIS A 48 -7.37 -4.26 3.17
N LEU A 49 -7.20 -4.52 4.47
CA LEU A 49 -6.23 -5.49 4.99
C LEU A 49 -6.36 -6.88 4.34
N ALA A 50 -7.59 -7.37 4.16
CA ALA A 50 -7.82 -8.65 3.52
C ALA A 50 -7.45 -8.61 2.02
N GLU A 51 -7.64 -7.47 1.37
CA GLU A 51 -7.24 -7.23 -0.02
C GLU A 51 -5.70 -7.20 -0.16
N THR A 52 -5.01 -6.43 0.69
CA THR A 52 -3.54 -6.34 0.80
C THR A 52 -2.88 -7.69 1.04
N GLU A 53 -3.45 -8.53 1.92
CA GLU A 53 -2.92 -9.88 2.14
C GLU A 53 -3.03 -10.76 0.88
N LEU A 54 -4.08 -10.60 0.07
CA LEU A 54 -4.24 -11.33 -1.20
C LEU A 54 -3.35 -10.75 -2.32
N GLN A 55 -3.21 -9.43 -2.42
CA GLN A 55 -2.33 -8.75 -3.37
C GLN A 55 -0.89 -9.23 -3.18
N LYS A 56 -0.40 -9.23 -1.93
CA LYS A 56 0.92 -9.78 -1.56
C LYS A 56 1.10 -11.23 -2.02
N GLN A 57 0.12 -12.10 -1.76
CA GLN A 57 0.19 -13.51 -2.15
C GLN A 57 0.29 -13.68 -3.68
N HIS A 58 -0.49 -12.91 -4.44
CA HIS A 58 -0.44 -12.95 -5.90
C HIS A 58 0.90 -12.46 -6.44
N LEU A 59 1.49 -11.41 -5.85
CA LEU A 59 2.81 -10.92 -6.23
C LEU A 59 3.92 -11.92 -5.91
N GLU A 60 3.88 -12.56 -4.73
CA GLU A 60 4.82 -13.62 -4.36
C GLU A 60 4.77 -14.80 -5.34
N ALA A 61 3.55 -15.23 -5.71
CA ALA A 61 3.36 -16.27 -6.72
C ALA A 61 3.90 -15.84 -8.09
N ARG A 62 3.68 -14.58 -8.49
CA ARG A 62 4.18 -14.05 -9.77
C ARG A 62 5.71 -13.98 -9.80
N LEU A 63 6.33 -13.52 -8.72
CA LEU A 63 7.80 -13.46 -8.60
C LEU A 63 8.43 -14.85 -8.71
N GLN A 64 7.83 -15.85 -8.04
CA GLN A 64 8.27 -17.24 -8.13
C GLN A 64 8.14 -17.79 -9.56
N ALA A 65 7.05 -17.49 -10.27
CA ALA A 65 6.84 -17.92 -11.65
C ALA A 65 7.87 -17.33 -12.63
N LEU A 66 8.40 -16.14 -12.33
CA LEU A 66 9.49 -15.50 -13.09
C LEU A 66 10.88 -16.09 -12.78
N GLY A 67 10.98 -17.08 -11.89
CA GLY A 67 12.27 -17.62 -11.44
C GLY A 67 13.03 -16.69 -10.49
N GLY A 68 12.37 -15.64 -10.01
CA GLY A 68 12.90 -14.76 -8.99
C GLY A 68 12.99 -15.47 -7.64
N HIS A 69 14.07 -15.21 -6.91
CA HIS A 69 14.17 -15.53 -5.49
C HIS A 69 14.23 -14.21 -4.72
N HIS A 70 13.67 -14.15 -3.51
CA HIS A 70 13.79 -12.98 -2.63
C HIS A 70 15.26 -12.69 -2.33
N ASN A 71 15.90 -11.85 -3.14
CA ASN A 71 17.26 -11.41 -2.92
C ASN A 71 17.22 -10.24 -1.95
N SER A 72 17.46 -10.52 -0.67
CA SER A 72 17.82 -9.52 0.35
C SER A 72 16.73 -8.48 0.67
N LEU A 73 15.55 -8.99 1.02
CA LEU A 73 14.35 -8.32 1.55
C LEU A 73 14.58 -7.23 2.66
N LYS A 74 15.79 -7.12 3.22
CA LYS A 74 16.06 -6.28 4.39
C LYS A 74 16.32 -4.80 4.08
N ASP A 75 16.84 -4.47 2.90
CA ASP A 75 17.32 -3.10 2.65
C ASP A 75 16.29 -2.19 1.95
N ALA A 76 15.34 -2.74 1.18
CA ALA A 76 14.27 -2.00 0.53
C ALA A 76 13.07 -1.74 1.48
N MET A 77 12.64 -2.77 2.23
CA MET A 77 11.61 -2.66 3.29
C MET A 77 11.93 -1.55 4.29
N ASN A 78 13.19 -1.46 4.73
CA ASN A 78 13.60 -0.46 5.72
C ASN A 78 13.54 0.98 5.20
N LYS A 79 13.65 1.22 3.88
CA LYS A 79 13.68 2.58 3.32
C LYS A 79 12.29 3.10 2.95
N ILE A 80 11.43 2.25 2.38
CA ILE A 80 10.06 2.64 2.01
C ILE A 80 9.16 2.68 3.25
N GLY A 81 9.25 1.68 4.13
CA GLY A 81 8.48 1.64 5.37
C GLY A 81 8.81 2.79 6.32
N ALA A 82 10.09 3.16 6.46
CA ALA A 82 10.50 4.30 7.28
C ALA A 82 10.05 5.64 6.66
N ALA A 83 10.17 5.83 5.34
CA ALA A 83 9.80 7.09 4.71
C ALA A 83 8.27 7.34 4.70
N ALA A 84 7.46 6.29 4.57
CA ALA A 84 6.00 6.41 4.59
C ALA A 84 5.41 6.64 6.00
N THR A 85 6.08 6.11 7.03
CA THR A 85 5.66 6.26 8.44
C THR A 85 6.10 7.57 9.09
N ASP A 86 7.23 8.16 8.68
CA ASP A 86 7.79 9.37 9.31
C ASP A 86 7.16 10.70 8.82
N LEU A 87 6.36 10.65 7.76
CA LEU A 87 5.86 11.85 7.08
C LEU A 87 4.83 12.66 7.89
N LEU A 88 4.26 12.12 8.97
CA LEU A 88 3.17 12.77 9.70
C LEU A 88 3.34 12.66 11.22
N HIS A 89 4.31 13.38 11.78
CA HIS A 89 4.33 13.74 13.21
C HIS A 89 3.22 14.76 13.56
N VAL A 90 1.97 14.46 13.19
CA VAL A 90 0.80 15.30 13.48
C VAL A 90 -0.08 14.54 14.46
N GLY A 91 -0.12 15.01 15.71
CA GLY A 91 -1.14 14.63 16.70
C GLY A 91 -0.63 14.13 18.04
N LYS A 92 -1.17 14.69 19.13
CA LYS A 92 -0.83 14.29 20.52
C LYS A 92 -1.88 13.39 21.17
N ASP A 93 -3.09 13.33 20.62
CA ASP A 93 -4.22 12.52 21.14
C ASP A 93 -4.79 11.52 20.12
N SER A 94 -5.79 10.74 20.55
CA SER A 94 -6.40 9.67 19.74
C SER A 94 -7.23 10.18 18.55
N GLY A 95 -7.78 11.38 18.60
CA GLY A 95 -8.55 11.99 17.50
C GLY A 95 -7.61 12.46 16.39
N ASP A 96 -6.51 13.12 16.77
CA ASP A 96 -5.47 13.48 15.82
C ASP A 96 -4.84 12.22 15.18
N LYS A 97 -4.69 11.16 15.97
CA LYS A 97 -4.19 9.86 15.49
C LYS A 97 -5.11 9.20 14.47
N ALA A 98 -6.43 9.18 14.68
CA ALA A 98 -7.38 8.63 13.72
C ALA A 98 -7.35 9.40 12.38
N THR A 99 -7.29 10.73 12.45
CA THR A 99 -7.15 11.58 11.25
C THR A 99 -5.84 11.29 10.52
N ARG A 100 -4.73 11.19 11.25
CA ARG A 100 -3.41 10.86 10.70
C ARG A 100 -3.42 9.50 10.01
N ASN A 101 -4.01 8.47 10.61
CA ASN A 101 -4.08 7.13 10.04
C ASN A 101 -4.80 7.14 8.68
N LEU A 102 -5.91 7.89 8.55
CA LEU A 102 -6.63 8.05 7.27
C LEU A 102 -5.80 8.81 6.21
N ILE A 103 -5.05 9.85 6.63
CA ILE A 103 -4.16 10.58 5.70
C ILE A 103 -3.03 9.66 5.22
N GLN A 104 -2.42 8.91 6.14
CA GLN A 104 -1.35 7.98 5.83
C GLN A 104 -1.83 6.87 4.89
N ALA A 105 -2.98 6.25 5.19
CA ALA A 105 -3.59 5.25 4.31
C ALA A 105 -3.81 5.83 2.92
N TYR A 106 -4.51 6.96 2.80
CA TYR A 106 -4.75 7.60 1.49
C TYR A 106 -3.46 7.92 0.71
N ALA A 107 -2.40 8.37 1.39
CA ALA A 107 -1.13 8.67 0.76
C ALA A 107 -0.44 7.40 0.23
N ILE A 108 -0.50 6.30 0.99
CA ILE A 108 0.04 4.99 0.61
C ILE A 108 -0.72 4.45 -0.61
N GLU A 109 -2.06 4.49 -0.61
CA GLU A 109 -2.85 4.04 -1.77
C GLU A 109 -2.41 4.72 -3.08
N ASN A 110 -2.18 6.04 -3.04
CA ASN A 110 -1.77 6.79 -4.23
C ASN A 110 -0.33 6.49 -4.65
N LEU A 111 0.55 6.18 -3.69
CA LEU A 111 1.89 5.67 -3.98
C LEU A 111 1.81 4.32 -4.70
N GLU A 112 0.97 3.41 -4.20
CA GLU A 112 0.75 2.09 -4.79
C GLU A 112 0.15 2.18 -6.20
N VAL A 113 -0.87 3.00 -6.42
CA VAL A 113 -1.43 3.27 -7.76
C VAL A 113 -0.32 3.66 -8.76
N ALA A 114 0.60 4.53 -8.34
CA ALA A 114 1.72 4.97 -9.19
C ALA A 114 2.76 3.86 -9.40
N MET A 115 3.06 3.06 -8.37
CA MET A 115 3.97 1.91 -8.47
C MET A 115 3.41 0.84 -9.42
N TYR A 116 2.12 0.54 -9.33
CA TYR A 116 1.46 -0.42 -10.21
C TYR A 116 1.34 0.08 -11.65
N GLU A 117 1.22 1.40 -11.88
CA GLU A 117 1.34 1.97 -13.23
C GLU A 117 2.72 1.71 -13.83
N SER A 118 3.78 1.92 -13.04
CA SER A 118 5.16 1.66 -13.45
C SER A 118 5.39 0.17 -13.74
N LEU A 119 4.87 -0.74 -12.90
CA LEU A 119 4.97 -2.18 -13.11
C LEU A 119 4.21 -2.60 -14.38
N TYR A 120 3.00 -2.10 -14.58
CA TYR A 120 2.20 -2.35 -15.78
C TYR A 120 2.94 -1.95 -17.06
N ALA A 121 3.52 -0.74 -17.09
CA ALA A 121 4.25 -0.24 -18.25
C ALA A 121 5.48 -1.10 -18.57
N ALA A 122 6.27 -1.45 -17.55
CA ALA A 122 7.45 -2.30 -17.72
C ALA A 122 7.08 -3.71 -18.20
N ALA A 123 6.06 -4.32 -17.61
CA ALA A 123 5.58 -5.65 -17.99
C ALA A 123 5.00 -5.67 -19.42
N SER A 124 4.26 -4.63 -19.80
CA SER A 124 3.70 -4.50 -21.15
C SER A 124 4.78 -4.39 -22.21
N GLU A 125 5.82 -3.59 -21.97
CA GLU A 125 6.97 -3.45 -22.87
C GLU A 125 7.74 -4.78 -23.03
N ALA A 126 7.77 -5.60 -21.98
CA ALA A 126 8.42 -6.92 -22.01
C ALA A 126 7.58 -8.01 -22.67
N GLY A 127 6.31 -7.73 -22.99
CA GLY A 127 5.35 -8.74 -23.41
C GLY A 127 4.89 -9.68 -22.27
N ASP A 128 5.16 -9.34 -21.01
CA ASP A 128 4.67 -10.10 -19.85
C ASP A 128 3.23 -9.69 -19.53
N THR A 129 2.31 -10.23 -20.32
CA THR A 129 0.86 -9.95 -20.20
C THR A 129 0.26 -10.36 -18.87
N GLU A 130 0.84 -11.36 -18.19
CA GLU A 130 0.36 -11.85 -16.89
C GLU A 130 0.69 -10.85 -15.78
N THR A 131 1.93 -10.39 -15.71
CA THR A 131 2.32 -9.34 -14.76
C THR A 131 1.59 -8.02 -15.03
N ALA A 132 1.42 -7.65 -16.31
CA ALA A 132 0.68 -6.44 -16.66
C ALA A 132 -0.78 -6.49 -16.20
N ALA A 133 -1.46 -7.64 -16.39
CA ALA A 133 -2.83 -7.84 -15.93
C ALA A 133 -2.93 -7.79 -14.40
N LEU A 134 -2.00 -8.44 -13.69
CA LEU A 134 -1.94 -8.40 -12.22
C LEU A 134 -1.76 -6.96 -11.73
N ALA A 135 -0.81 -6.21 -12.28
CA ALA A 135 -0.57 -4.82 -11.89
C ALA A 135 -1.81 -3.94 -12.07
N LYS A 136 -2.56 -4.09 -13.19
CA LYS A 136 -3.79 -3.33 -13.43
C LYS A 136 -4.93 -3.74 -12.51
N GLN A 137 -5.02 -5.02 -12.17
CA GLN A 137 -6.01 -5.50 -11.21
C GLN A 137 -5.77 -4.84 -9.84
N ILE A 138 -4.54 -4.92 -9.34
CA ILE A 138 -4.17 -4.38 -8.03
C ILE A 138 -4.32 -2.84 -8.03
N GLN A 139 -3.85 -2.16 -9.08
CA GLN A 139 -4.05 -0.71 -9.21
C GLN A 139 -5.51 -0.27 -9.06
N ALA A 140 -6.46 -1.01 -9.66
CA ALA A 140 -7.88 -0.68 -9.55
C ALA A 140 -8.44 -0.87 -8.14
N GLN A 141 -7.87 -1.82 -7.37
CA GLN A 141 -8.18 -2.04 -5.97
C GLN A 141 -7.72 -0.85 -5.12
N GLU A 142 -6.48 -0.39 -5.30
CA GLU A 142 -5.94 0.74 -4.51
C GLU A 142 -6.65 2.06 -4.85
N GLU A 143 -7.00 2.27 -6.13
CA GLU A 143 -7.84 3.39 -6.51
C GLU A 143 -9.21 3.36 -5.81
N ALA A 144 -9.80 2.18 -5.64
CA ALA A 144 -11.07 2.01 -4.96
C ALA A 144 -10.94 2.25 -3.46
N ALA A 145 -9.87 1.73 -2.84
CA ALA A 145 -9.53 2.00 -1.44
C ALA A 145 -9.35 3.52 -1.20
N ALA A 146 -8.55 4.20 -2.02
CA ALA A 146 -8.33 5.65 -1.90
C ALA A 146 -9.64 6.45 -2.01
N LYS A 147 -10.53 6.06 -2.95
CA LYS A 147 -11.86 6.68 -3.13
C LYS A 147 -12.77 6.48 -1.91
N LYS A 148 -12.62 5.38 -1.17
CA LYS A 148 -13.35 5.11 0.08
C LYS A 148 -12.74 5.86 1.27
N ILE A 149 -11.41 5.96 1.35
CA ILE A 149 -10.68 6.57 2.48
C ILE A 149 -10.84 8.10 2.51
N PHE A 150 -10.63 8.76 1.37
CA PHE A 150 -10.54 10.23 1.33
C PHE A 150 -11.74 10.96 1.94
N PRO A 151 -13.01 10.55 1.69
CA PRO A 151 -14.17 11.19 2.29
C PRO A 151 -14.25 11.08 3.83
N ARG A 152 -13.53 10.12 4.44
CA ARG A 152 -13.50 9.91 5.90
C ARG A 152 -12.62 10.92 6.62
N ILE A 153 -11.61 11.50 5.94
CA ILE A 153 -10.66 12.43 6.55
C ILE A 153 -11.37 13.66 7.16
N SER A 154 -12.26 14.32 6.40
CA SER A 154 -12.93 15.54 6.86
C SER A 154 -13.81 15.36 8.11
N PRO A 155 -14.74 14.39 8.17
CA PRO A 155 -15.57 14.20 9.36
C PRO A 155 -14.74 13.79 10.59
N VAL A 156 -13.72 12.94 10.42
CA VAL A 156 -12.86 12.49 11.53
C VAL A 156 -12.01 13.65 12.06
N ALA A 157 -11.42 14.47 11.18
CA ALA A 157 -10.68 15.67 11.58
C ALA A 157 -11.55 16.68 12.34
N LYS A 158 -12.80 16.88 11.93
CA LYS A 158 -13.75 17.75 12.66
C LYS A 158 -14.06 17.20 14.05
N SER A 159 -14.25 15.89 14.17
CA SER A 159 -14.51 15.22 15.45
C SER A 159 -13.34 15.40 16.43
N ALA A 160 -12.10 15.25 15.95
CA ALA A 160 -10.89 15.43 16.75
C ALA A 160 -10.83 16.84 17.40
N VAL A 161 -11.14 17.90 16.64
CA VAL A 161 -11.16 19.27 17.16
C VAL A 161 -12.24 19.47 18.23
N ILE A 162 -13.43 18.90 18.05
CA ILE A 162 -14.55 19.07 18.99
C ILE A 162 -14.26 18.38 20.33
N HIS A 163 -13.70 17.17 20.29
CA HIS A 163 -13.41 16.40 21.50
C HIS A 163 -12.12 16.84 22.21
N GLY A 164 -11.13 17.38 21.49
CA GLY A 164 -9.92 17.96 22.08
C GLY A 164 -10.13 19.30 22.80
N VAL A 165 -11.20 20.04 22.49
CA VAL A 165 -11.55 21.32 23.15
C VAL A 165 -12.27 21.13 24.50
N GLN A 166 -12.78 19.92 24.78
CA GLN A 166 -13.48 19.61 26.04
C GLN A 166 -12.59 18.91 27.09
N SER A 167 -11.29 18.79 26.85
CA SER A 167 -10.31 18.13 27.73
C SER A 167 -9.51 19.14 28.56
#